data_AF-A0A957EBG5-F1
#
_entry.id   AF-A0A957EBG5-F1
#
_cell.length_a   1.000
_cell.length_b   1.000
_cell.length_c   1.000
_cell.angle_alpha   90.00
_cell.angle_beta   90.00
_cell.angle_gamma   90.00
#
_symmetry.space_group_name_H-M   'P 1'
#
loop_
_entity.id
_entity.type
_entity.pdbx_description
1 polymer ?
#
loop_
_entity_poly.entity_id
_entity_poly.type
_entity_poly.pdbx_seq_one_letter_code
_entity_poly.pdbx_strand_id
1 'polypeptide(L)'
;MMFQRWLFLLGLIIGGFGQQTAVAQPLPEPVLPVVQAILFFSPTCPHCHDVIINVLPPLTEQYGDQLQIVGLDVSNELGQYLYQTAVTQFKIPDARLGVPTLIVGDVVLVGSLEIQEQFPTLIEDGLAVGGIAWPALPALREIMP
;
A
#
# COMPACT_ATOMS: atom_id res chain seq x y z
N MET A 1 61.10 2.59 60.86
CA MET A 1 59.68 2.81 61.23
C MET A 1 58.88 2.93 59.96
N MET A 2 57.89 2.03 59.76
CA MET A 2 56.69 2.16 58.89
C MET A 2 56.95 2.42 57.38
N PHE A 3 56.36 1.76 56.39
CA PHE A 3 55.07 1.06 56.34
C PHE A 3 55.04 0.21 55.05
N GLN A 4 54.64 -1.05 55.19
CA GLN A 4 53.78 -1.82 54.27
C GLN A 4 54.07 -1.74 52.74
N ARG A 5 54.78 -2.71 52.15
CA ARG A 5 54.18 -3.92 51.53
C ARG A 5 52.91 -3.62 50.73
N TRP A 6 53.05 -3.17 49.48
CA TRP A 6 52.01 -3.33 48.47
C TRP A 6 52.50 -4.27 47.38
N LEU A 7 52.09 -5.52 47.56
CA LEU A 7 52.26 -6.63 46.63
C LEU A 7 50.99 -6.66 45.77
N PHE A 8 51.01 -6.09 44.57
CA PHE A 8 49.96 -6.29 43.58
C PHE A 8 50.56 -6.87 42.29
N LEU A 9 50.67 -8.20 42.35
CA LEU A 9 50.40 -9.19 41.32
C LEU A 9 50.47 -8.74 39.85
N LEU A 10 51.44 -9.35 39.15
CA LEU A 10 51.49 -9.51 37.69
C LEU A 10 50.14 -10.02 37.15
N GLY A 11 49.44 -9.14 36.43
CA GLY A 11 48.27 -9.49 35.62
C GLY A 11 48.70 -9.89 34.21
N LEU A 12 48.68 -11.21 33.96
CA LEU A 12 48.82 -11.89 32.68
C LEU A 12 47.59 -11.61 31.79
N ILE A 13 47.74 -10.92 30.65
CA ILE A 13 46.73 -10.94 29.57
C ILE A 13 47.46 -11.07 28.23
N ILE A 14 47.64 -12.32 27.81
CA ILE A 14 48.08 -12.70 26.46
C ILE A 14 46.89 -12.53 25.52
N GLY A 15 47.17 -11.97 24.35
CA GLY A 15 46.20 -11.38 23.42
C GLY A 15 45.16 -12.35 22.87
N GLY A 16 43.89 -11.92 22.94
CA GLY A 16 42.81 -12.46 22.13
C GLY A 16 42.77 -11.74 20.79
N PHE A 17 43.38 -12.32 19.75
CA PHE A 17 43.12 -11.95 18.36
C PHE A 17 41.70 -12.43 18.01
N GLY A 18 40.70 -11.57 18.21
CA GLY A 18 39.33 -11.82 17.75
C GLY A 18 39.26 -11.72 16.23
N GLN A 19 38.93 -12.84 15.57
CA GLN A 19 38.67 -12.88 14.13
C GLN A 19 37.42 -12.05 13.82
N GLN A 20 37.59 -10.90 13.16
CA GLN A 20 36.49 -10.13 12.61
C GLN A 20 36.13 -10.71 11.24
N THR A 21 35.14 -11.60 11.21
CA THR A 21 34.45 -11.95 9.97
C THR A 21 33.56 -10.77 9.58
N ALA A 22 33.91 -10.09 8.50
CA ALA A 22 33.07 -9.06 7.91
C ALA A 22 31.77 -9.72 7.41
N VAL A 23 30.65 -9.39 8.06
CA VAL A 23 29.32 -9.80 7.62
C VAL A 23 28.91 -8.90 6.45
N ALA A 24 28.70 -9.47 5.27
CA ALA A 24 28.10 -8.73 4.15
C ALA A 24 26.66 -8.36 4.54
N GLN A 25 26.36 -7.06 4.59
CA GLN A 25 25.00 -6.59 4.84
C GLN A 25 24.18 -6.74 3.55
N PRO A 26 22.94 -7.26 3.62
CA PRO A 26 22.06 -7.30 2.46
C PRO A 26 21.88 -5.88 1.90
N LEU A 27 22.01 -5.73 0.58
CA LEU A 27 21.62 -4.49 -0.09
C LEU A 27 20.10 -4.34 0.03
N PRO A 28 19.57 -3.12 0.22
CA PRO A 28 18.13 -2.88 0.13
C PRO A 28 17.62 -3.38 -1.23
N GLU A 29 16.59 -4.23 -1.23
CA GLU A 29 15.93 -4.58 -2.48
C GLU A 29 15.33 -3.32 -3.13
N PRO A 30 15.41 -3.17 -4.46
CA PRO A 30 14.77 -2.05 -5.16
C PRO A 30 13.26 -2.10 -4.90
N VAL A 31 12.72 -1.10 -4.22
CA VAL A 31 11.28 -0.94 -4.06
C VAL A 31 10.73 -0.48 -5.41
N LEU A 32 10.00 -1.36 -6.09
CA LEU A 32 9.33 -1.00 -7.34
C LEU A 32 8.21 0.03 -7.05
N PRO A 33 7.94 0.98 -7.97
CA PRO A 33 6.80 1.86 -7.84
C PRO A 33 5.50 1.03 -7.87
N VAL A 34 4.54 1.39 -7.01
CA VAL A 34 3.26 0.68 -6.90
C VAL A 34 2.12 1.68 -6.98
N VAL A 35 1.10 1.38 -7.77
CA VAL A 35 -0.18 2.10 -7.81
C VAL A 35 -1.22 1.33 -7.01
N GLN A 36 -1.80 2.01 -6.02
CA GLN A 36 -2.78 1.46 -5.09
C GLN A 36 -4.14 2.13 -5.27
N ALA A 37 -5.19 1.34 -5.41
CA ALA A 37 -6.55 1.83 -5.66
C ALA A 37 -7.60 1.08 -4.84
N ILE A 38 -8.69 1.77 -4.48
CA ILE A 38 -9.85 1.18 -3.81
C ILE A 38 -10.98 1.08 -4.81
N LEU A 39 -11.60 -0.10 -4.94
CA LEU A 39 -12.84 -0.30 -5.68
C LEU A 39 -13.99 -0.54 -4.69
N PHE A 40 -14.96 0.36 -4.65
CA PHE A 40 -16.26 0.12 -4.02
C PHE A 40 -17.21 -0.51 -5.04
N PHE A 41 -17.78 -1.66 -4.69
CA PHE A 41 -18.63 -2.43 -5.60
C PHE A 41 -19.83 -3.06 -4.87
N SER A 42 -20.80 -3.54 -5.64
CA SER A 42 -21.88 -4.40 -5.15
C SER A 42 -21.94 -5.70 -5.98
N PRO A 43 -22.07 -6.89 -5.36
CA PRO A 43 -22.18 -8.18 -6.05
C PRO A 43 -23.42 -8.34 -6.92
N THR A 44 -24.39 -7.43 -6.83
CA THR A 44 -25.63 -7.48 -7.62
C THR A 44 -25.67 -6.41 -8.71
N CYS A 45 -24.61 -5.61 -8.86
CA CYS A 45 -24.54 -4.52 -9.84
C CYS A 45 -23.89 -5.00 -11.16
N PRO A 46 -24.60 -4.97 -12.30
CA PRO A 46 -24.04 -5.38 -13.59
C PRO A 46 -22.80 -4.60 -14.03
N HIS A 47 -22.75 -3.29 -13.73
CA HIS A 47 -21.58 -2.46 -14.04
C HIS A 47 -20.36 -2.82 -13.19
N CYS A 48 -20.57 -3.30 -11.95
CA CYS A 48 -19.48 -3.81 -11.13
C CYS A 48 -18.92 -5.11 -11.70
N HIS A 49 -19.79 -6.01 -12.20
CA HIS A 49 -19.34 -7.25 -12.83
C HIS A 49 -18.47 -6.99 -14.05
N ASP A 50 -18.84 -6.02 -14.88
CA ASP A 50 -18.05 -5.66 -16.05
C ASP A 50 -16.64 -5.19 -15.65
N VAL A 51 -16.53 -4.30 -14.66
CA VAL A 51 -15.23 -3.84 -14.15
C VAL A 51 -14.40 -4.99 -13.58
N ILE A 52 -15.00 -5.82 -12.73
CA ILE A 52 -14.28 -6.90 -12.01
C ILE A 52 -13.86 -8.04 -12.93
N ILE A 53 -14.64 -8.35 -13.97
CA ILE A 53 -14.41 -9.51 -14.84
C ILE A 53 -13.63 -9.14 -16.11
N ASN A 54 -13.92 -7.97 -16.68
CA ASN A 54 -13.40 -7.60 -18.01
C ASN A 54 -12.32 -6.52 -17.95
N VAL A 55 -12.38 -5.60 -16.98
CA VAL A 55 -11.48 -4.44 -16.94
C VAL A 55 -10.27 -4.68 -16.06
N LEU A 56 -10.47 -5.06 -14.79
CA LEU A 56 -9.37 -5.17 -13.83
C LEU A 56 -8.42 -6.35 -14.07
N PRO A 57 -8.89 -7.57 -14.43
CA PRO A 57 -8.00 -8.72 -14.59
C PRO A 57 -6.83 -8.49 -15.58
N PRO A 58 -7.05 -8.00 -16.81
CA PRO A 58 -5.93 -7.75 -17.72
C PRO A 58 -4.96 -6.69 -17.20
N LEU A 59 -5.44 -5.68 -16.47
CA LEU A 59 -4.56 -4.67 -15.85
C LEU A 59 -3.71 -5.29 -14.74
N THR A 60 -4.31 -6.10 -13.86
CA THR A 60 -3.56 -6.78 -12.79
C THR A 60 -2.56 -7.79 -13.34
N GLU A 61 -2.87 -8.46 -14.45
CA GLU A 61 -1.94 -9.35 -15.14
C GLU A 61 -0.78 -8.58 -15.79
N GLN A 62 -1.08 -7.45 -16.43
CA GLN A 62 -0.08 -6.62 -17.10
C GLN A 62 0.92 -5.98 -16.11
N TYR A 63 0.44 -5.46 -14.98
CA TYR A 63 1.26 -4.69 -14.03
C TYR A 63 1.80 -5.51 -12.86
N GLY A 64 1.22 -6.68 -12.57
CA GLY A 64 1.65 -7.54 -11.47
C GLY A 64 1.68 -6.80 -10.13
N ASP A 65 2.78 -6.97 -9.38
CA ASP A 65 2.95 -6.37 -8.04
C ASP A 65 2.99 -4.83 -8.03
N GLN A 66 3.11 -4.20 -9.20
CA GLN A 66 3.07 -2.74 -9.35
C GLN A 66 1.64 -2.18 -9.36
N LEU A 67 0.61 -3.03 -9.37
CA LEU A 67 -0.79 -2.63 -9.25
C LEU A 67 -1.49 -3.40 -8.12
N GLN A 68 -1.98 -2.67 -7.13
CA GLN A 68 -2.71 -3.24 -5.99
C GLN A 68 -4.09 -2.61 -5.90
N ILE A 69 -5.13 -3.44 -5.87
CA ILE A 69 -6.51 -3.00 -5.81
C ILE A 69 -7.21 -3.73 -4.66
N VAL A 70 -7.84 -2.97 -3.76
CA VAL A 70 -8.72 -3.55 -2.74
C VAL A 70 -10.17 -3.37 -3.13
N GLY A 71 -10.92 -4.47 -3.18
CA GLY A 71 -12.36 -4.45 -3.40
C GLY A 71 -13.13 -4.38 -2.08
N LEU A 72 -14.05 -3.43 -1.97
CA LEU A 72 -14.92 -3.24 -0.81
C LEU A 72 -16.39 -3.36 -1.24
N ASP A 73 -17.03 -4.41 -0.74
CA ASP A 73 -18.44 -4.70 -1.00
C ASP A 73 -19.35 -3.80 -0.16
N VAL A 74 -20.05 -2.86 -0.81
CA VAL A 74 -20.95 -1.90 -0.18
C VAL A 74 -22.28 -2.50 0.27
N SER A 75 -22.56 -3.77 -0.05
CA SER A 75 -23.72 -4.48 0.50
C SER A 75 -23.50 -4.92 1.96
N ASN A 76 -22.25 -4.92 2.43
CA ASN A 76 -21.88 -5.24 3.80
C ASN A 76 -21.74 -3.96 4.63
N GLU A 77 -21.99 -4.04 5.94
CA GLU A 77 -21.94 -2.88 6.86
C GLU A 77 -20.62 -2.11 6.79
N LEU A 78 -19.49 -2.83 6.81
CA LEU A 78 -18.16 -2.22 6.78
C LEU A 78 -17.87 -1.53 5.44
N GLY A 79 -18.18 -2.17 4.32
CA GLY A 79 -17.96 -1.58 3.01
C GLY A 79 -18.84 -0.36 2.77
N GLN A 80 -20.10 -0.41 3.23
CA GLN A 80 -21.02 0.73 3.18
C GLN A 80 -20.55 1.89 4.06
N TYR A 81 -20.00 1.62 5.24
CA TYR A 81 -19.39 2.64 6.11
C TYR A 81 -18.17 3.29 5.46
N LEU A 82 -17.27 2.47 4.89
CA LEU A 82 -16.07 2.96 4.21
C LEU A 82 -16.44 3.78 2.96
N TYR A 83 -17.46 3.36 2.22
CA TYR A 83 -17.95 4.10 1.05
C TYR A 83 -18.48 5.49 1.43
N GLN A 84 -19.33 5.59 2.47
CA GLN A 84 -19.81 6.89 2.97
C GLN A 84 -18.67 7.79 3.46
N THR A 85 -17.67 7.21 4.11
CA THR A 85 -16.47 7.93 4.52
C THR A 85 -15.70 8.45 3.31
N ALA A 86 -15.57 7.65 2.25
CA ALA A 86 -14.94 8.05 1.00
C ALA A 86 -15.73 9.16 0.30
N VAL A 87 -17.05 9.05 0.23
CA VAL A 87 -17.93 10.11 -0.31
C VAL A 87 -17.66 11.45 0.38
N THR A 88 -17.55 11.44 1.71
CA THR A 88 -17.26 12.65 2.50
C THR A 88 -15.83 13.14 2.26
N GLN A 89 -14.85 12.25 2.33
CA GLN A 89 -13.42 12.56 2.22
C GLN A 89 -13.05 13.15 0.86
N PHE A 90 -13.54 12.53 -0.22
CA PHE A 90 -13.25 12.92 -1.60
C PHE A 90 -14.30 13.89 -2.17
N LYS A 91 -15.28 14.31 -1.35
CA LYS A 91 -16.35 15.26 -1.72
C LYS A 91 -17.08 14.84 -3.01
N ILE A 92 -17.44 13.56 -3.08
CA ILE A 92 -18.14 13.00 -4.24
C ILE A 92 -19.54 13.63 -4.28
N PRO A 93 -19.91 14.35 -5.35
CA PRO A 93 -21.20 15.02 -5.42
C PRO A 93 -22.35 14.01 -5.54
N ASP A 94 -23.53 14.37 -5.02
CA ASP A 94 -24.72 13.50 -5.01
C ASP A 94 -25.04 12.89 -6.39
N ALA A 95 -24.86 13.67 -7.46
CA ALA A 95 -25.10 13.23 -8.83
C ALA A 95 -24.16 12.13 -9.34
N ARG A 96 -23.03 11.90 -8.65
CA ARG A 96 -22.04 10.86 -8.96
C ARG A 96 -22.02 9.75 -7.91
N LEU A 97 -22.96 9.71 -6.97
CA LEU A 97 -23.03 8.60 -6.02
C LEU A 97 -23.48 7.33 -6.74
N GLY A 98 -22.67 6.29 -6.67
CA GLY A 98 -22.99 4.99 -7.27
C GLY A 98 -21.83 4.01 -7.17
N VAL A 99 -22.08 2.78 -7.60
CA VAL A 99 -21.06 1.76 -7.79
C VAL A 99 -21.07 1.29 -9.25
N PRO A 100 -19.94 0.85 -9.81
CA PRO A 100 -18.61 0.83 -9.18
C PRO A 100 -18.03 2.24 -8.99
N THR A 101 -17.36 2.47 -7.85
CA THR A 101 -16.55 3.67 -7.63
C THR A 101 -15.11 3.23 -7.38
N LEU A 102 -14.19 3.66 -8.22
CA LEU A 102 -12.76 3.40 -8.07
C LEU A 102 -12.04 4.70 -7.69
N ILE A 103 -11.20 4.63 -6.67
CA ILE A 103 -10.40 5.77 -6.19
C ILE A 103 -8.93 5.40 -6.27
N VAL A 104 -8.14 6.24 -6.94
CA VAL A 104 -6.68 6.12 -7.06
C VAL A 104 -6.05 7.48 -6.78
N GLY A 105 -5.20 7.57 -5.75
CA GLY A 105 -4.72 8.85 -5.25
C GLY A 105 -5.88 9.74 -4.77
N ASP A 106 -6.12 10.85 -5.46
CA ASP A 106 -7.22 11.81 -5.27
C ASP A 106 -8.28 11.76 -6.39
N VAL A 107 -8.08 10.92 -7.41
CA VAL A 107 -8.99 10.77 -8.54
C VAL A 107 -10.10 9.77 -8.21
N VAL A 108 -11.34 10.18 -8.46
CA VAL A 108 -12.55 9.36 -8.28
C VAL A 108 -13.19 9.09 -9.64
N LEU A 109 -13.24 7.81 -10.01
CA LEU A 109 -13.89 7.30 -11.22
C LEU A 109 -15.17 6.57 -10.83
N VAL A 110 -16.30 6.88 -11.47
CA VAL A 110 -17.61 6.29 -11.16
C VAL A 110 -18.24 5.68 -12.41
N GLY A 111 -18.61 4.41 -12.31
CA GLY A 111 -19.20 3.63 -13.39
C GLY A 111 -18.15 2.90 -14.24
N SER A 112 -18.60 1.88 -14.96
CA SER A 112 -17.70 1.00 -15.72
C SER A 112 -16.99 1.72 -16.86
N LEU A 113 -17.67 2.63 -17.56
CA LEU A 113 -17.09 3.37 -18.68
C LEU A 113 -15.92 4.26 -18.24
N GLU A 114 -16.13 5.07 -17.20
CA GLU A 114 -15.10 5.99 -16.69
C GLU A 114 -13.86 5.21 -16.20
N ILE A 115 -14.08 4.11 -15.49
CA ILE A 115 -13.00 3.24 -15.01
C ILE A 115 -12.24 2.63 -16.19
N GLN A 116 -12.94 2.09 -17.18
CA GLN A 116 -12.32 1.47 -18.36
C GLN A 116 -11.49 2.47 -19.17
N GLU A 117 -11.99 3.70 -19.34
CA GLU A 117 -11.34 4.70 -20.18
C GLU A 117 -10.16 5.40 -19.50
N GLN A 118 -10.22 5.63 -18.19
CA GLN A 118 -9.25 6.49 -17.50
C GLN A 118 -8.26 5.73 -16.63
N PHE A 119 -8.66 4.61 -16.02
CA PHE A 119 -7.81 3.92 -15.05
C PHE A 119 -6.49 3.40 -15.64
N PRO A 120 -6.43 2.84 -16.87
CA PRO A 120 -5.18 2.39 -17.46
C PRO A 120 -4.11 3.49 -17.54
N THR A 121 -4.48 4.69 -17.98
CA THR A 121 -3.57 5.84 -18.07
C THR A 121 -3.13 6.33 -16.68
N LEU A 122 -4.03 6.34 -15.69
CA LEU A 122 -3.67 6.70 -14.31
C LEU A 122 -2.64 5.74 -13.69
N ILE A 123 -2.67 4.46 -14.08
CA ILE A 123 -1.65 3.49 -13.66
C ILE A 123 -0.30 3.84 -14.28
N GLU A 124 -0.27 4.04 -15.60
CA GLU A 124 0.96 4.39 -16.33
C GLU A 124 1.60 5.67 -15.79
N ASP A 125 0.80 6.72 -15.64
CA ASP A 125 1.23 8.02 -15.11
C ASP A 125 1.74 7.88 -13.66
N GLY A 126 1.01 7.13 -12.83
CA GLY A 126 1.38 6.86 -11.44
C GLY A 126 2.72 6.14 -11.33
N LEU A 127 2.92 5.08 -12.11
CA LEU A 127 4.18 4.33 -12.12
C LEU A 127 5.35 5.19 -12.60
N ALA A 128 5.13 6.06 -13.59
CA ALA A 128 6.16 6.97 -14.12
C ALA A 128 6.68 7.97 -13.07
N VAL A 129 5.89 8.30 -12.03
CA VAL A 129 6.27 9.25 -10.97
C VAL A 129 6.62 8.59 -9.63
N GLY A 130 6.79 7.26 -9.61
CA GLY A 130 7.22 6.52 -8.41
C GLY A 130 6.09 5.78 -7.67
N GLY A 131 4.91 5.69 -8.28
CA GLY A 131 3.74 5.01 -7.72
C GLY A 131 2.70 5.98 -7.13
N ILE A 132 1.55 5.42 -6.79
CA ILE A 132 0.46 6.12 -6.11
C ILE A 132 0.11 5.29 -4.87
N ALA A 133 0.32 5.87 -3.69
CA ALA A 133 -0.05 5.21 -2.44
C ALA A 133 -1.57 5.09 -2.28
N TRP A 134 -2.00 4.24 -1.35
CA TRP A 134 -3.41 4.07 -0.99
C TRP A 134 -4.12 5.42 -0.86
N PRO A 135 -5.33 5.57 -1.45
CA PRO A 135 -6.11 6.79 -1.32
C PRO A 135 -6.24 7.20 0.15
N ALA A 136 -6.15 8.50 0.41
CA ALA A 136 -6.12 9.05 1.76
C ALA A 136 -7.49 8.95 2.46
N LEU A 137 -7.86 7.72 2.84
CA LEU A 137 -9.10 7.36 3.53
C LEU A 137 -8.77 6.90 4.95
N PRO A 138 -8.86 7.79 5.98
CA PRO A 138 -8.42 7.47 7.33
C PRO A 138 -9.04 6.19 7.91
N ALA A 139 -10.34 5.99 7.70
CA ALA A 139 -11.05 4.80 8.17
C ALA A 139 -10.52 3.48 7.58
N LEU A 140 -9.96 3.51 6.37
CA LEU A 140 -9.34 2.33 5.76
C LEU A 140 -8.00 1.98 6.44
N ARG A 141 -7.20 3.00 6.79
CA ARG A 141 -5.91 2.82 7.48
C ARG A 141 -6.06 2.25 8.89
N GLU A 142 -7.20 2.43 9.52
CA GLU A 142 -7.50 1.84 10.83
C GLU A 142 -7.76 0.33 10.74
N ILE A 143 -8.19 -0.15 9.57
CA ILE A 143 -8.60 -1.54 9.34
C ILE A 143 -7.49 -2.34 8.65
N MET A 144 -6.70 -1.69 7.78
CA MET A 144 -5.54 -2.28 7.09
C MET A 144 -4.26 -1.59 7.58
N PRO A 145 -3.69 -2.02 8.73
CA PRO A 145 -2.47 -1.45 9.29
C PRO A 145 -1.20 -1.83 8.51
#